data_AF-A0A6B3RJT3-F1
#
_entry.id   AF-A0A6B3RJT3-F1
#
_cell.length_a   1.000
_cell.length_b   1.000
_cell.length_c   1.000
_cell.angle_alpha   90.00
_cell.angle_beta   90.00
_cell.angle_gamma   90.00
#
_symmetry.space_group_name_H-M   'P 1'
#
loop_
_entity.id
_entity.type
_entity.pdbx_description
1 polymer ?
#
loop_
_entity_poly.entity_id
_entity_poly.type
_entity_poly.pdbx_seq_one_letter_code
_entity_poly.pdbx_strand_id
1 'polypeptide(L)'
;MFRNVLMATTALFLANAAYAQDTTVREVAVTADITAISNAEAASFWSNTASDLQNAIVARLVDRTAEDGVRISVDIDELSLANSFQNQLGLEDAVMVGMVNVSSETDNTKFDTYELTVTALTAQAFAVDGTVLEGAFTDTPEYYAALIAAFADGVVTRLK
;
A
#
# COMPACT_ATOMS: atom_id res chain seq x y z
N MET A 1 -48.28 21.72 52.00
CA MET A 1 -46.83 22.02 52.09
C MET A 1 -46.09 21.09 51.13
N PHE A 2 -44.91 21.52 50.67
CA PHE A 2 -44.37 21.33 49.33
C PHE A 2 -43.87 19.93 48.95
N ARG A 3 -43.91 19.69 47.63
CA ARG A 3 -43.46 18.51 46.86
C ARG A 3 -41.93 18.36 46.92
N ASN A 4 -41.41 17.13 47.08
CA ASN A 4 -40.02 16.84 46.74
C ASN A 4 -39.94 15.92 45.52
N VAL A 5 -39.31 16.47 44.49
CA VAL A 5 -39.14 15.99 43.13
C VAL A 5 -37.92 15.06 43.05
N LEU A 6 -37.98 14.12 42.10
CA LEU A 6 -36.94 13.21 41.64
C LEU A 6 -35.51 13.79 41.63
N MET A 7 -34.53 12.96 41.98
CA MET A 7 -33.20 12.98 41.36
C MET A 7 -32.76 11.56 41.04
N ALA A 8 -32.99 11.14 39.80
CA ALA A 8 -32.32 9.99 39.20
C ALA A 8 -30.99 10.50 38.61
N THR A 9 -29.88 10.20 39.27
CA THR A 9 -28.53 10.48 38.77
C THR A 9 -28.13 9.38 37.78
N THR A 10 -28.47 9.58 36.52
CA THR A 10 -27.92 8.78 35.41
C THR A 10 -26.47 9.22 35.20
N ALA A 11 -25.51 8.43 35.68
CA ALA A 11 -24.11 8.60 35.31
C ALA A 11 -23.96 8.24 33.83
N LEU A 12 -23.87 9.27 32.98
CA LEU A 12 -23.48 9.12 31.58
C LEU A 12 -22.01 8.65 31.56
N PHE A 13 -21.81 7.36 31.36
CA PHE A 13 -20.55 6.82 30.89
C PHE A 13 -20.29 7.45 29.52
N LEU A 14 -19.50 8.53 29.48
CA LEU A 14 -18.84 8.97 28.26
C LEU A 14 -17.79 7.90 27.93
N ALA A 15 -18.24 6.85 27.25
CA ALA A 15 -17.35 5.99 26.51
C ALA A 15 -16.68 6.89 25.47
N ASN A 16 -15.46 7.35 25.76
CA ASN A 16 -14.57 7.84 24.73
C ASN A 16 -14.39 6.68 23.76
N ALA A 17 -15.13 6.72 22.65
CA ALA A 17 -14.75 6.00 21.46
C ALA A 17 -13.39 6.57 21.07
N ALA A 18 -12.32 5.92 21.54
CA ALA A 18 -11.01 6.09 20.98
C ALA A 18 -11.13 5.61 19.53
N TYR A 19 -11.41 6.55 18.62
CA TYR A 19 -11.18 6.31 17.21
C TYR A 19 -9.70 5.91 17.11
N ALA A 20 -9.44 4.72 16.58
CA ALA A 20 -8.09 4.33 16.22
C ALA A 20 -7.54 5.47 15.34
N GLN A 21 -6.59 6.23 15.87
CA GLN A 21 -5.93 7.25 15.06
C GLN A 21 -5.19 6.48 13.98
N ASP A 22 -5.51 6.77 12.72
CA ASP A 22 -4.79 6.21 11.58
C ASP A 22 -3.29 6.43 11.81
N THR A 23 -2.51 5.36 11.71
CA THR A 23 -1.06 5.43 11.96
C THR A 23 -0.44 6.52 11.09
N THR A 24 0.25 7.48 11.71
CA THR A 24 0.96 8.56 11.02
C THR A 24 2.35 8.10 10.60
N VAL A 25 2.86 8.67 9.51
CA VAL A 25 4.10 8.27 8.85
C VAL A 25 5.05 9.46 8.81
N ARG A 26 6.28 9.24 9.27
CA ARG A 26 7.36 10.22 9.23
C ARG A 26 8.17 10.12 7.95
N GLU A 27 8.43 8.90 7.51
CA GLU A 27 9.37 8.63 6.42
C GLU A 27 8.99 7.36 5.68
N VAL A 28 9.16 7.39 4.36
CA VAL A 28 9.07 6.22 3.48
C VAL A 28 10.40 6.09 2.76
N ALA A 29 11.07 4.96 2.92
CA ALA A 29 12.27 4.59 2.19
C ALA A 29 11.96 3.35 1.35
N VAL A 30 12.32 3.40 0.07
CA VAL A 30 12.18 2.25 -0.83
C VAL A 30 13.54 1.91 -1.40
N THR A 31 13.90 0.64 -1.32
CA THR A 31 15.05 0.05 -2.00
C THR A 31 14.57 -0.96 -3.03
N ALA A 32 15.32 -1.05 -4.10
CA ALA A 32 15.27 -2.14 -5.04
C ALA A 32 16.72 -2.46 -5.36
N ASP A 33 17.03 -3.73 -5.60
CA ASP A 33 18.34 -4.20 -6.10
C ASP A 33 18.21 -4.77 -7.51
N ILE A 34 19.27 -4.70 -8.32
CA ILE A 34 19.20 -5.15 -9.73
C ILE A 34 18.84 -6.64 -9.83
N THR A 35 19.11 -7.39 -8.77
CA THR A 35 18.74 -8.79 -8.58
C THR A 35 17.23 -9.00 -8.47
N ALA A 36 16.46 -7.98 -8.15
CA ALA A 36 15.00 -8.01 -8.10
C ALA A 36 14.36 -7.97 -9.50
N ILE A 37 15.11 -7.65 -10.55
CA ILE A 37 14.59 -7.60 -11.91
C ILE A 37 14.55 -9.01 -12.51
N SER A 38 13.34 -9.52 -12.74
CA SER A 38 13.12 -10.90 -13.23
C SER A 38 13.10 -11.01 -14.75
N ASN A 39 12.87 -9.93 -15.51
CA ASN A 39 12.84 -9.97 -16.98
C ASN A 39 13.30 -8.67 -17.68
N ALA A 40 13.46 -8.75 -18.99
CA ALA A 40 14.01 -7.66 -19.81
C ALA A 40 13.08 -6.43 -19.85
N GLU A 41 11.78 -6.69 -19.82
CA GLU A 41 10.72 -5.68 -19.76
C GLU A 41 10.86 -4.86 -18.47
N ALA A 42 10.97 -5.52 -17.30
CA ALA A 42 11.19 -4.86 -16.01
C ALA A 42 12.54 -4.10 -15.94
N ALA A 43 13.58 -4.61 -16.61
CA ALA A 43 14.89 -3.95 -16.64
C ALA A 43 14.84 -2.53 -17.22
N SER A 44 13.84 -2.22 -18.06
CA SER A 44 13.65 -0.89 -18.64
C SER A 44 13.17 0.16 -17.62
N PHE A 45 12.60 -0.28 -16.50
CA PHE A 45 12.05 0.58 -15.44
C PHE A 45 12.85 0.56 -14.14
N TRP A 46 13.79 -0.37 -14.04
CA TRP A 46 14.68 -0.61 -12.91
C TRP A 46 15.19 0.67 -12.24
N SER A 47 15.73 1.62 -13.01
CA SER A 47 16.37 2.82 -12.46
C SER A 47 15.42 3.73 -11.67
N ASN A 48 14.12 3.63 -11.94
CA ASN A 48 13.10 4.51 -11.36
C ASN A 48 12.16 3.77 -10.41
N THR A 49 12.24 2.43 -10.32
CA THR A 49 11.27 1.61 -9.57
C THR A 49 11.16 2.04 -8.11
N ALA A 50 12.31 2.20 -7.44
CA ALA A 50 12.32 2.62 -6.04
C ALA A 50 11.72 4.03 -5.85
N SER A 51 12.11 4.99 -6.69
CA SER A 51 11.61 6.37 -6.60
C SER A 51 10.11 6.46 -6.92
N ASP A 52 9.64 5.72 -7.91
CA ASP A 52 8.25 5.75 -8.34
C ASP A 52 7.35 5.13 -7.27
N LEU A 53 7.78 4.00 -6.66
CA LEU A 53 7.04 3.39 -5.56
C LEU A 53 7.03 4.27 -4.32
N GLN A 54 8.17 4.88 -3.96
CA GLN A 54 8.24 5.82 -2.85
C GLN A 54 7.27 6.99 -3.05
N ASN A 55 7.30 7.61 -4.23
CA ASN A 55 6.40 8.71 -4.57
C ASN A 55 4.93 8.29 -4.53
N ALA A 56 4.61 7.09 -5.04
CA ALA A 56 3.26 6.55 -5.02
C ALA A 56 2.72 6.30 -3.61
N ILE A 57 3.57 5.82 -2.69
CA ILE A 57 3.22 5.63 -1.27
C ILE A 57 3.03 6.99 -0.60
N VAL A 58 4.00 7.91 -0.76
CA VAL A 58 3.95 9.25 -0.14
C VAL A 58 2.72 10.04 -0.61
N ALA A 59 2.35 9.95 -1.89
CA ALA A 59 1.17 10.61 -2.44
C ALA A 59 -0.14 10.16 -1.76
N ARG A 60 -0.21 8.93 -1.24
CA ARG A 60 -1.36 8.39 -0.50
C ARG A 60 -1.35 8.75 0.98
N LEU A 61 -0.24 9.28 1.48
CA LEU A 61 -0.02 9.56 2.90
C LEU A 61 -0.04 11.06 3.23
N VAL A 62 -0.36 11.94 2.28
CA VAL A 62 -0.29 13.41 2.45
C VAL A 62 -0.98 13.89 3.73
N ASP A 63 -2.16 13.34 4.06
CA ASP A 63 -2.93 13.71 5.25
C ASP A 63 -2.57 12.92 6.53
N ARG A 64 -1.56 12.04 6.44
CA ARG A 64 -1.15 11.11 7.49
C ARG A 64 0.33 11.24 7.84
N THR A 65 0.91 12.42 7.68
CA THR A 65 2.32 12.68 8.02
C THR A 65 2.48 13.34 9.39
N ALA A 66 3.49 12.91 10.16
CA ALA A 66 3.83 13.51 11.44
C ALA A 66 5.33 13.32 11.76
N GLU A 67 5.95 14.26 12.47
CA GLU A 67 7.37 14.19 12.84
C GLU A 67 7.70 13.01 13.77
N ASP A 68 6.73 12.54 14.55
CA ASP A 68 6.84 11.40 15.47
C ASP A 68 6.22 10.11 14.90
N GLY A 69 5.83 10.12 13.62
CA GLY A 69 5.23 8.98 12.94
C GLY A 69 6.19 7.82 12.68
N VAL A 70 5.63 6.70 12.22
CA VAL A 70 6.39 5.49 11.89
C VAL A 70 7.26 5.71 10.66
N ARG A 71 8.35 4.94 10.57
CA ARG A 71 9.12 4.75 9.35
C ARG A 71 8.58 3.53 8.61
N ILE A 72 8.41 3.68 7.29
CA ILE A 72 8.11 2.59 6.38
C ILE A 72 9.36 2.35 5.53
N SER A 73 9.83 1.11 5.49
CA SER A 73 10.91 0.67 4.62
C SER A 73 10.42 -0.46 3.74
N VAL A 74 10.49 -0.29 2.43
CA VAL A 74 10.13 -1.31 1.45
C VAL A 74 11.40 -1.76 0.74
N ASP A 75 11.64 -3.06 0.73
CA ASP A 75 12.68 -3.69 -0.08
C ASP A 75 12.01 -4.49 -1.19
N ILE A 76 12.31 -4.15 -2.44
CA ILE A 76 11.71 -4.83 -3.60
C ILE A 76 12.55 -6.06 -3.91
N ASP A 77 11.93 -7.24 -3.78
CA ASP A 77 12.56 -8.54 -4.01
C ASP A 77 12.34 -9.04 -5.44
N GLU A 78 11.22 -8.67 -6.06
CA GLU A 78 10.90 -9.10 -7.42
C GLU A 78 10.10 -8.03 -8.18
N LEU A 79 10.48 -7.81 -9.43
CA LEU A 79 9.71 -7.11 -10.44
C LEU A 79 9.81 -7.85 -11.78
N SER A 80 8.65 -8.29 -12.27
CA SER A 80 8.48 -8.89 -13.58
C SER A 80 7.33 -8.20 -14.32
N LEU A 81 7.54 -7.86 -15.58
CA LEU A 81 6.52 -7.22 -16.42
C LEU A 81 6.16 -8.10 -17.61
N ALA A 82 4.92 -8.54 -17.71
CA ALA A 82 4.49 -9.36 -18.84
C ALA A 82 4.50 -8.55 -20.15
N ASN A 83 5.02 -9.12 -21.24
CA ASN A 83 4.92 -8.50 -22.56
C ASN A 83 3.57 -8.79 -23.24
N SER A 84 3.24 -7.96 -24.23
CA SER A 84 1.96 -8.01 -24.95
C SER A 84 1.67 -9.36 -25.63
N PHE A 85 2.71 -10.15 -25.95
CA PHE A 85 2.56 -11.49 -26.55
C PHE A 85 2.28 -12.57 -25.50
N GLN A 86 2.97 -12.58 -24.37
CA GLN A 86 2.76 -13.52 -23.27
C GLN A 86 1.38 -13.36 -22.62
N ASN A 87 0.88 -12.11 -22.58
CA ASN A 87 -0.46 -11.79 -22.09
C ASN A 87 -1.58 -12.37 -22.95
N GLN A 88 -1.45 -12.35 -24.29
CA GLN A 88 -2.45 -12.97 -25.19
C GLN A 88 -2.59 -14.48 -24.99
N LEU A 89 -1.56 -15.10 -24.41
CA LEU A 89 -1.53 -16.53 -24.14
C LEU A 89 -1.87 -16.86 -22.68
N GLY A 90 -2.00 -15.86 -21.80
CA GLY A 90 -2.24 -16.04 -20.36
C GLY A 90 -1.12 -16.79 -19.65
N LEU A 91 0.14 -16.63 -20.12
CA LEU A 91 1.26 -17.48 -19.73
C LEU A 91 2.18 -16.88 -18.66
N GLU A 92 2.18 -15.56 -18.47
CA GLU A 92 2.97 -14.90 -17.42
C GLU A 92 2.19 -13.71 -16.83
N ASP A 93 2.20 -13.61 -15.50
CA ASP A 93 1.62 -12.49 -14.76
C ASP A 93 2.69 -11.43 -14.52
N ALA A 94 2.39 -10.16 -14.80
CA ALA A 94 3.21 -9.08 -14.27
C ALA A 94 3.07 -9.09 -12.74
N VAL A 95 4.20 -9.06 -12.02
CA VAL A 95 4.24 -9.22 -10.57
C VAL A 95 5.28 -8.30 -9.96
N MET A 96 4.96 -7.79 -8.77
CA MET A 96 5.87 -7.07 -7.90
C MET A 96 5.79 -7.66 -6.49
N VAL A 97 6.93 -8.03 -5.94
CA VAL A 97 7.08 -8.59 -4.59
C VAL A 97 8.06 -7.72 -3.81
N GLY A 98 7.75 -7.47 -2.55
CA GLY A 98 8.69 -6.81 -1.66
C GLY A 98 8.36 -6.96 -0.19
N MET A 99 9.40 -6.89 0.63
CA MET A 99 9.31 -6.87 2.08
C MET A 99 9.03 -5.46 2.59
N VAL A 100 7.89 -5.29 3.27
CA VAL A 100 7.50 -4.05 3.92
C VAL A 100 7.78 -4.14 5.41
N ASN A 101 8.50 -3.16 5.93
CA ASN A 101 8.80 -2.99 7.34
C ASN A 101 8.22 -1.67 7.83
N VAL A 102 7.47 -1.71 8.92
CA VAL A 102 6.92 -0.55 9.61
C VAL A 102 7.51 -0.53 11.01
N SER A 103 8.14 0.57 11.39
CA SER A 103 8.79 0.70 12.69
C SER A 103 8.57 2.09 13.31
N SER A 104 8.20 2.14 14.58
CA SER A 104 8.23 3.37 15.37
C SER A 104 9.59 3.54 16.04
N GLU A 105 10.27 4.67 15.77
CA GLU A 105 11.55 5.01 16.40
C GLU A 105 11.36 5.78 17.72
N THR A 106 10.17 6.32 17.98
CA THR A 106 9.90 7.21 19.12
C THR A 106 9.39 6.47 20.34
N ASP A 107 8.57 5.43 20.16
CA ASP A 107 7.87 4.77 21.26
C ASP A 107 7.89 3.23 21.21
N ASN A 108 8.47 2.63 20.17
CA ASN A 108 8.50 1.18 19.94
C ASN A 108 7.11 0.50 19.95
N THR A 109 6.02 1.23 19.75
CA THR A 109 4.65 0.68 19.89
C THR A 109 4.15 -0.01 18.63
N LYS A 110 4.79 0.23 17.47
CA LYS A 110 4.40 -0.32 16.17
C LYS A 110 5.61 -0.91 15.45
N PHE A 111 5.63 -2.24 15.35
CA PHE A 111 6.52 -3.00 14.49
C PHE A 111 5.70 -3.99 13.69
N ASP A 112 5.78 -3.91 12.37
CA ASP A 112 5.15 -4.86 11.47
C ASP A 112 6.09 -5.15 10.32
N THR A 113 6.20 -6.42 9.94
CA THR A 113 7.02 -6.87 8.82
C THR A 113 6.22 -7.89 8.05
N TYR A 114 6.00 -7.63 6.77
CA TYR A 114 5.26 -8.53 5.90
C TYR A 114 5.76 -8.46 4.47
N GLU A 115 5.67 -9.58 3.77
CA GLU A 115 5.81 -9.61 2.31
C GLU A 115 4.50 -9.11 1.68
N LEU A 116 4.62 -8.24 0.69
CA LEU A 116 3.51 -7.83 -0.16
C LEU A 116 3.79 -8.28 -1.59
N THR A 117 2.91 -9.12 -2.10
CA THR A 117 2.86 -9.52 -3.51
C THR A 117 1.67 -8.85 -4.17
N VAL A 118 1.92 -8.18 -5.29
CA VAL A 118 0.88 -7.68 -6.19
C VAL A 118 1.10 -8.24 -7.58
N THR A 119 0.03 -8.73 -8.18
CA THR A 119 0.00 -9.17 -9.58
C THR A 119 -0.83 -8.20 -10.40
N ALA A 120 -0.66 -8.20 -11.72
CA ALA A 120 -1.51 -7.48 -12.65
C ALA A 120 -3.01 -7.72 -12.38
N LEU A 121 -3.38 -8.94 -12.01
CA LEU A 121 -4.74 -9.34 -11.66
C LEU A 121 -5.28 -8.54 -10.46
N THR A 122 -4.45 -8.36 -9.43
CA THR A 122 -4.79 -7.60 -8.22
C THR A 122 -4.65 -6.08 -8.40
N ALA A 123 -3.88 -5.63 -9.39
CA ALA A 123 -3.52 -4.24 -9.62
C ALA A 123 -4.60 -3.39 -10.33
N GLN A 124 -5.85 -3.85 -10.34
CA GLN A 124 -7.05 -3.22 -10.96
C GLN A 124 -7.23 -3.46 -12.46
N ALA A 125 -7.17 -4.71 -12.88
CA ALA A 125 -7.66 -5.08 -14.21
C ALA A 125 -9.17 -5.15 -14.32
N PHE A 126 -9.91 -5.19 -13.22
CA PHE A 126 -11.29 -5.66 -13.21
C PHE A 126 -12.29 -4.55 -12.90
N ALA A 127 -13.31 -4.43 -13.75
CA ALA A 127 -14.54 -3.74 -13.41
C ALA A 127 -15.24 -4.43 -12.23
N VAL A 128 -16.20 -3.73 -11.62
CA VAL A 128 -16.97 -4.21 -10.46
C VAL A 128 -17.74 -5.50 -10.75
N ASP A 129 -18.01 -5.78 -12.03
CA ASP A 129 -18.67 -7.02 -12.50
C ASP A 129 -17.68 -8.17 -12.78
N GLY A 130 -16.39 -7.98 -12.50
CA GLY A 130 -15.33 -8.97 -12.72
C GLY A 130 -14.87 -9.07 -14.17
N THR A 131 -15.26 -8.14 -15.06
CA THR A 131 -14.73 -8.07 -16.44
C THR A 131 -13.41 -7.32 -16.48
N VAL A 132 -12.48 -7.73 -17.36
CA VAL A 132 -11.23 -6.99 -17.57
C VAL A 132 -11.54 -5.67 -18.28
N LEU A 133 -11.10 -4.53 -17.74
CA LEU A 133 -11.29 -3.21 -18.35
C LEU A 133 -10.62 -3.18 -19.73
N GLU A 134 -11.35 -2.65 -20.72
CA GLU A 134 -10.84 -2.52 -22.09
C GLU A 134 -9.59 -1.62 -22.10
N GLY A 135 -8.45 -2.13 -22.59
CA GLY A 135 -7.18 -1.42 -22.57
C GLY A 135 -6.37 -1.56 -21.27
N ALA A 136 -6.80 -2.36 -20.29
CA ALA A 136 -6.06 -2.56 -19.04
C ALA A 136 -4.63 -3.06 -19.23
N PHE A 137 -4.33 -3.70 -20.37
CA PHE A 137 -3.17 -4.58 -20.53
C PHE A 137 -2.59 -4.59 -21.96
N THR A 138 -2.44 -3.42 -22.56
CA THR A 138 -1.95 -3.33 -23.94
C THR A 138 -0.44 -3.17 -24.06
N ASP A 139 0.26 -2.66 -23.04
CA ASP A 139 1.70 -2.42 -23.10
C ASP A 139 2.39 -2.44 -21.71
N THR A 140 3.71 -2.58 -21.74
CA THR A 140 4.62 -2.76 -20.59
C THR A 140 4.60 -1.59 -19.59
N PRO A 141 4.53 -0.31 -20.03
CA PRO A 141 4.49 0.84 -19.11
C PRO A 141 3.24 0.87 -18.22
N GLU A 142 2.08 0.47 -18.75
CA GLU A 142 0.81 0.46 -18.04
C GLU A 142 0.82 -0.61 -16.94
N TYR A 143 1.41 -1.78 -17.20
CA TYR A 143 1.64 -2.79 -16.17
C TYR A 143 2.50 -2.27 -15.03
N TYR A 144 3.60 -1.61 -15.36
CA TYR A 144 4.49 -1.04 -14.36
C TYR A 144 3.74 -0.03 -13.47
N ALA A 145 3.00 0.90 -14.08
CA ALA A 145 2.23 1.90 -13.34
C ALA A 145 1.16 1.26 -12.44
N ALA A 146 0.47 0.22 -12.94
CA ALA A 146 -0.54 -0.50 -12.18
C ALA A 146 0.08 -1.24 -10.96
N LEU A 147 1.19 -1.94 -11.15
CA LEU A 147 1.89 -2.64 -10.07
C LEU A 147 2.37 -1.65 -8.99
N ILE A 148 2.98 -0.52 -9.40
CA ILE A 148 3.41 0.54 -8.47
C ILE A 148 2.22 1.07 -7.66
N ALA A 149 1.10 1.37 -8.32
CA ALA A 149 -0.09 1.87 -7.66
C ALA A 149 -0.66 0.84 -6.67
N ALA A 150 -0.81 -0.40 -7.09
CA ALA A 150 -1.36 -1.48 -6.29
C ALA A 150 -0.49 -1.81 -5.07
N PHE A 151 0.83 -1.83 -5.23
CA PHE A 151 1.75 -2.03 -4.13
C PHE A 151 1.62 -0.90 -3.11
N ALA A 152 1.59 0.35 -3.57
CA ALA A 152 1.40 1.50 -2.70
C ALA A 152 0.05 1.47 -1.94
N ASP A 153 -1.03 1.09 -2.61
CA ASP A 153 -2.35 0.89 -1.97
C ASP A 153 -2.30 -0.23 -0.91
N GLY A 154 -1.61 -1.33 -1.21
CA GLY A 154 -1.42 -2.46 -0.29
C GLY A 154 -0.67 -2.07 0.97
N VAL A 155 0.39 -1.25 0.85
CA VAL A 155 1.14 -0.70 1.98
C VAL A 155 0.22 0.15 2.86
N VAL A 156 -0.48 1.13 2.27
CA VAL A 156 -1.28 2.11 3.03
C VAL A 156 -2.48 1.46 3.71
N THR A 157 -3.11 0.47 3.08
CA THR A 157 -4.26 -0.26 3.63
C THR A 157 -3.93 -1.01 4.91
N ARG A 158 -2.67 -1.42 5.08
CA ARG A 158 -2.20 -2.14 6.27
C ARG A 158 -1.77 -1.23 7.42
N LEU A 159 -1.64 0.07 7.18
CA LEU A 159 -1.36 1.05 8.24
C LEU A 159 -2.65 1.33 9.04
N LYS A 160 -2.95 0.48 10.04
CA LYS A 160 -4.05 0.65 11.00
C LYS A 160 -3.57 0.80 12.43
#